data_AF-A0A4R1ERT2-F1
#
_entry.id   AF-A0A4R1ERT2-F1
#
_cell.length_a   1.000
_cell.length_b   1.000
_cell.length_c   1.000
_cell.angle_alpha   90.00
_cell.angle_beta   90.00
_cell.angle_gamma   90.00
#
_symmetry.space_group_name_H-M   'P 1'
#
loop_
_entity.id
_entity.type
_entity.pdbx_description
1 polymer ?
#
loop_
_entity_poly.entity_id
_entity_poly.type
_entity_poly.pdbx_seq_one_letter_code
_entity_poly.pdbx_strand_id
1 'polypeptide(L)'
;MKWAKRFGLVLIISVIGYFLFLHAGMSSDQDTVLKWYYKLEMIIAGIFWWPAYIYLELRELLGYKTNILGFELWVFQLLGYAAVFKIYDLFKKT
;
A
#
# COMPACT_ATOMS: atom_id res chain seq x y z
N MET A 1 4.76 1.21 -24.32
CA MET A 1 3.31 0.95 -24.14
C MET A 1 2.94 0.04 -22.96
N LYS A 2 3.64 -1.10 -22.71
CA LYS A 2 3.31 -2.00 -21.56
C LYS A 2 3.56 -1.36 -20.18
N TRP A 3 4.62 -0.56 -20.05
CA TRP A 3 4.98 0.12 -18.80
C TRP A 3 3.96 1.18 -18.37
N ALA A 4 3.46 1.98 -19.30
CA ALA A 4 2.41 2.97 -19.01
C ALA A 4 1.12 2.33 -18.49
N LYS A 5 0.70 1.18 -19.06
CA LYS A 5 -0.47 0.43 -18.58
C LYS A 5 -0.25 -0.13 -17.17
N ARG A 6 0.94 -0.69 -16.90
CA ARG A 6 1.32 -1.19 -15.58
C ARG A 6 1.35 -0.08 -14.53
N PHE A 7 1.95 1.06 -14.87
CA PHE A 7 2.00 2.22 -14.01
C PHE A 7 0.61 2.78 -13.72
N GLY A 8 -0.25 2.89 -14.75
CA GLY A 8 -1.65 3.28 -14.57
C GLY A 8 -2.42 2.34 -13.65
N LEU A 9 -2.24 1.03 -13.79
CA LEU A 9 -2.85 0.03 -12.90
C LEU A 9 -2.37 0.21 -11.45
N VAL A 10 -1.05 0.35 -11.24
CA VAL A 10 -0.49 0.57 -9.90
C VAL A 10 -1.02 1.85 -9.28
N LEU A 11 -1.10 2.93 -10.06
CA LEU A 11 -1.69 4.19 -9.58
C LEU A 11 -3.13 3.98 -9.13
N ILE A 12 -3.97 3.34 -9.94
CA ILE A 12 -5.38 3.09 -9.59
C ILE A 12 -5.48 2.26 -8.30
N ILE A 13 -4.75 1.15 -8.21
CA ILE A 13 -4.74 0.29 -7.01
C ILE A 13 -4.24 1.07 -5.79
N SER A 14 -3.21 1.91 -5.97
CA SER A 14 -2.66 2.72 -4.89
C SER A 14 -3.63 3.81 -4.43
N VAL A 15 -4.34 4.47 -5.34
CA VAL A 15 -5.40 5.43 -4.99
C VAL A 15 -6.50 4.73 -4.19
N ILE A 16 -7.02 3.61 -4.70
CA ILE A 16 -8.12 2.87 -4.04
C ILE A 16 -7.68 2.38 -2.65
N GLY A 17 -6.53 1.74 -2.54
CA GLY A 17 -6.00 1.25 -1.26
C GLY A 17 -5.77 2.39 -0.26
N TYR A 18 -5.28 3.54 -0.72
CA TYR A 18 -5.07 4.71 0.14
C TYR A 18 -6.38 5.24 0.71
N PHE A 19 -7.42 5.37 -0.12
CA PHE A 19 -8.73 5.82 0.33
C PHE A 19 -9.39 4.83 1.28
N LEU A 20 -9.22 3.52 1.08
CA LEU A 20 -9.70 2.52 2.04
C LEU A 20 -9.00 2.65 3.39
N PHE A 21 -7.67 2.88 3.41
CA PHE A 21 -6.95 3.14 4.65
C PHE A 21 -7.43 4.42 5.35
N LEU A 22 -7.61 5.51 4.61
CA LEU A 22 -8.11 6.76 5.18
C LEU A 22 -9.53 6.60 5.71
N HIS A 23 -10.43 5.98 4.95
CA HIS A 23 -11.82 5.80 5.34
C HIS A 23 -11.94 4.91 6.58
N ALA A 24 -11.29 3.75 6.57
CA ALA A 24 -11.35 2.82 7.68
C ALA A 24 -10.64 3.37 8.92
N GLY A 25 -9.49 4.05 8.75
CA GLY A 25 -8.75 4.69 9.85
C GLY A 25 -9.51 5.86 10.49
N MET A 26 -10.07 6.76 9.68
CA MET A 26 -10.88 7.86 10.20
C MET A 26 -12.16 7.35 10.87
N SER A 27 -12.77 6.32 10.30
CA SER A 27 -13.98 5.71 10.90
C SER A 27 -13.65 4.95 12.19
N SER A 28 -12.47 4.33 12.29
CA SER A 28 -12.04 3.66 13.52
C SER A 28 -11.73 4.62 14.66
N ASP A 29 -11.24 5.82 14.34
CA ASP A 29 -10.92 6.84 15.35
C ASP A 29 -12.18 7.51 15.93
N GLN A 30 -13.29 7.50 15.18
CA GLN A 30 -14.55 8.14 15.58
C GLN A 30 -15.52 7.21 16.31
N ASP A 31 -15.49 5.90 16.02
CA ASP A 31 -16.42 4.92 16.61
C ASP A 31 -15.84 4.27 17.88
N THR A 32 -16.63 4.24 18.96
CA THR A 32 -16.28 3.51 20.20
C THR A 32 -16.27 1.99 20.03
N VAL A 33 -16.93 1.46 19.00
CA VAL A 33 -16.92 0.03 18.64
C VAL A 33 -16.66 -0.12 17.15
N LEU A 34 -15.48 -0.64 16.82
CA LEU A 34 -15.08 -0.86 15.42
C LEU A 34 -15.93 -1.95 14.77
N LYS A 35 -16.75 -1.55 13.79
CA LYS A 35 -17.58 -2.48 13.01
C LYS A 35 -16.69 -3.42 12.19
N TRP A 36 -17.13 -4.66 12.02
CA TRP A 36 -16.36 -5.72 11.37
C TRP A 36 -15.96 -5.40 9.92
N TYR A 37 -16.80 -4.65 9.19
CA TYR A 37 -16.51 -4.29 7.81
C TYR A 37 -15.35 -3.28 7.69
N TYR A 38 -15.13 -2.40 8.67
CA TYR A 38 -13.95 -1.52 8.69
C TYR A 38 -12.64 -2.32 8.86
N LYS A 39 -12.67 -3.43 9.60
CA LYS A 39 -11.52 -4.34 9.67
C LYS A 39 -11.23 -4.99 8.32
N LEU A 40 -12.28 -5.36 7.57
CA LEU A 40 -12.10 -5.88 6.21
C LEU A 40 -11.56 -4.81 5.26
N GLU A 41 -12.05 -3.58 5.34
CA GLU A 41 -11.53 -2.45 4.55
C GLU A 41 -10.04 -2.24 4.81
N MET A 42 -9.59 -2.28 6.07
CA MET A 42 -8.17 -2.21 6.42
C MET A 42 -7.34 -3.36 5.85
N ILE A 43 -7.86 -4.59 5.89
CA ILE A 43 -7.16 -5.76 5.33
C ILE A 43 -7.03 -5.61 3.80
N ILE A 44 -8.12 -5.24 3.12
CA ILE A 44 -8.12 -5.03 1.67
C ILE A 44 -7.18 -3.87 1.30
N ALA A 45 -7.20 -2.79 2.08
CA ALA A 45 -6.27 -1.66 1.92
C ALA A 45 -4.82 -2.15 2.04
N GLY A 46 -4.51 -2.92 3.08
CA GLY A 46 -3.18 -3.50 3.30
C GLY A 46 -2.72 -4.41 2.15
N ILE A 47 -3.62 -5.21 1.56
CA ILE A 47 -3.32 -6.03 0.39
C ILE A 47 -2.98 -5.15 -0.83
N PHE A 48 -3.75 -4.10 -1.08
CA PHE A 48 -3.49 -3.16 -2.18
C PHE A 48 -2.23 -2.32 -1.95
N TRP A 49 -1.87 -2.10 -0.69
CA TRP A 49 -0.71 -1.32 -0.26
C TRP A 49 0.42 -2.17 0.32
N TRP A 50 0.51 -3.45 -0.09
CA TRP A 50 1.43 -4.40 0.51
C TRP A 50 2.91 -3.96 0.53
N PRO A 51 3.49 -3.28 -0.49
CA PRO A 51 4.87 -2.81 -0.42
C PRO A 51 5.07 -1.71 0.63
N ALA A 52 4.14 -0.76 0.72
CA ALA A 52 4.18 0.27 1.75
C ALA A 52 3.98 -0.32 3.15
N TYR A 53 3.12 -1.32 3.27
CA TYR A 53 2.90 -2.06 4.51
C TYR A 53 4.17 -2.81 4.97
N ILE A 54 4.83 -3.55 4.07
CA ILE A 54 6.10 -4.22 4.38
C ILE A 54 7.16 -3.20 4.82
N TYR A 55 7.23 -2.05 4.16
CA TYR A 55 8.16 -1.00 4.58
C TYR A 55 7.89 -0.52 6.02
N LEU A 56 6.62 -0.30 6.38
CA LEU A 56 6.25 0.10 7.74
C LEU A 56 6.62 -0.97 8.77
N GLU A 57 6.31 -2.24 8.51
CA GLU A 57 6.66 -3.38 9.39
C GLU A 57 8.17 -3.53 9.57
N LEU A 58 8.94 -3.46 8.47
CA LEU A 58 10.41 -3.52 8.52
C LEU A 58 10.98 -2.35 9.32
N ARG A 59 10.41 -1.16 9.14
CA ARG A 59 10.85 0.04 9.84
C ARG A 59 10.56 -0.03 11.34
N GLU A 60 9.39 -0.55 11.71
CA GLU A 60 9.03 -0.80 13.11
C GLU A 60 9.97 -1.80 13.76
N LEU A 61 10.27 -2.90 13.06
CA LEU A 61 11.23 -3.91 13.52
C LEU A 61 12.65 -3.35 13.72
N LEU A 62 13.04 -2.35 12.92
CA LEU A 62 14.32 -1.65 13.04
C LEU A 62 14.31 -0.49 14.07
N GLY A 63 13.18 -0.24 14.74
CA GLY A 63 13.08 0.77 15.80
C GLY A 63 13.07 2.23 15.31
N TYR A 64 12.88 2.49 14.02
CA TYR A 64 12.85 3.85 13.47
C TYR A 64 11.47 4.50 13.68
N LYS A 65 11.35 5.41 14.66
CA LYS A 65 10.13 6.17 14.95
C LYS A 65 10.10 7.55 14.26
N THR A 66 9.89 7.58 12.96
CA THR A 66 9.60 8.78 12.16
C THR A 66 8.09 8.96 11.90
N ASN A 67 7.61 10.21 11.91
CA ASN A 67 6.22 10.53 11.54
C ASN A 67 6.07 10.63 10.02
N ILE A 68 6.28 9.50 9.32
CA ILE A 68 6.07 9.47 7.87
C ILE A 68 4.58 9.71 7.61
N LEU A 69 4.29 10.83 6.95
CA LEU A 69 2.93 11.22 6.59
C LEU A 69 2.54 10.42 5.35
N GLY A 70 1.34 9.84 5.36
CA GLY A 70 0.92 8.77 4.44
C GLY A 70 1.13 8.99 2.92
N PHE A 71 1.39 10.21 2.45
CA PHE A 71 1.80 10.47 1.07
C PHE A 71 3.21 9.95 0.74
N GLU A 72 4.16 10.03 1.67
CA GLU A 72 5.54 9.57 1.48
C GLU A 72 5.63 8.06 1.26
N LEU A 73 4.65 7.31 1.79
CA LEU A 73 4.51 5.87 1.59
C LEU A 73 4.23 5.49 0.13
N TRP A 74 3.72 6.42 -0.68
CA TRP A 74 3.54 6.18 -2.12
C TRP A 74 4.86 5.91 -2.84
N VAL A 75 5.98 6.45 -2.34
CA VAL A 75 7.29 6.18 -2.93
C VAL A 75 7.63 4.70 -2.79
N PHE A 76 7.45 4.13 -1.59
CA PHE A 76 7.70 2.70 -1.33
C PHE A 76 6.71 1.80 -2.08
N GLN A 77 5.45 2.21 -2.15
CA GLN A 77 4.42 1.58 -2.95
C GLN A 77 4.83 1.45 -4.43
N LEU A 78 5.19 2.58 -5.06
CA LEU A 78 5.55 2.63 -6.47
C LEU A 78 6.86 1.88 -6.75
N LEU A 79 7.86 2.03 -5.89
CA LEU A 79 9.13 1.31 -6.02
C LEU A 79 8.96 -0.19 -5.86
N GLY A 80 8.15 -0.65 -4.92
CA GLY A 80 7.86 -2.07 -4.72
C GLY A 80 7.23 -2.72 -5.94
N TYR A 81 6.20 -2.09 -6.52
CA TYR A 81 5.60 -2.59 -7.76
C TYR A 81 6.55 -2.51 -8.96
N ALA A 82 7.37 -1.46 -9.06
CA ALA A 82 8.38 -1.35 -10.10
C ALA A 82 9.41 -2.49 -10.02
N ALA A 83 9.85 -2.85 -8.82
CA ALA A 83 10.75 -3.98 -8.59
C ALA A 83 10.09 -5.31 -9.00
N VAL A 84 8.83 -5.55 -8.60
CA VAL A 84 8.08 -6.75 -8.99
C VAL A 84 7.95 -6.86 -10.51
N PHE A 85 7.62 -5.78 -11.22
CA PHE A 85 7.54 -5.82 -12.68
C PHE A 85 8.88 -6.07 -13.34
N LYS A 86 9.97 -5.53 -12.78
CA LYS A 86 11.32 -5.78 -13.30
C LYS A 86 11.70 -7.25 -13.12
N ILE A 87 11.40 -7.85 -11.96
CA ILE A 87 11.60 -9.28 -11.69
C ILE A 87 10.75 -10.14 -12.63
N TYR A 88 9.47 -9.81 -12.80
CA TYR A 88 8.59 -10.51 -13.73
C TYR A 88 9.12 -10.46 -15.18
N ASP A 89 9.60 -9.30 -15.63
CA ASP A 89 10.16 -9.15 -16.97
C ASP A 89 11.49 -9.91 -17.14
N LEU A 90 12.27 -10.08 -16.07
CA LEU A 90 13.47 -10.93 -16.07
C LEU A 90 13.09 -12.41 -16.22
N PHE A 91 12.19 -12.91 -15.38
CA PHE A 91 11.75 -14.31 -15.43
C PHE A 91 11.01 -14.67 -16.73
N LYS A 92 10.31 -13.72 -17.33
CA LYS A 92 9.64 -13.93 -18.62
C LYS A 92 10.60 -14.00 -19.81
N LYS A 93 11.81 -13.47 -19.67
CA LYS A 93 12.84 -13.49 -20.72
C LYS A 93 13.72 -14.74 -20.67
N THR A 94 13.77 -15.41 -19.53
CA THR A 94 14.39 -16.74 -19.35
C THR A 94 13.48 -17.82 -19.90
#